data_AF-A0A813EGE9-F1
#
_entry.id   AF-A0A813EGE9-F1
#
_cell.length_a   1.000
_cell.length_b   1.000
_cell.length_c   1.000
_cell.angle_alpha   90.00
_cell.angle_beta   90.00
_cell.angle_gamma   90.00
#
_symmetry.space_group_name_H-M   'P 1'
#
loop_
_entity.id
_entity.type
_entity.pdbx_description
1 polymer ?
#
loop_
_entity_poly.entity_id
_entity_poly.type
_entity_poly.pdbx_seq_one_letter_code
_entity_poly.pdbx_strand_id
1 'polypeptide(L)'
;PPLLTLECGPGDQPVECSVCFDPLHVNPAVFVGDAGYRVCGHFMCLNCAEHVLDEASDRMRAWRARRDPRIHKPQGPVCPLCRAPFSSAVRLTDPTVDPRSFFHLACVPEDRTGGGGGDPDAERSPETLALTERHAMGALTALLP
;
A
#
# COMPACT_ATOMS: atom_id res chain seq x y z
N PRO A 1 20.25 21.78 -19.13
CA PRO A 1 20.34 20.34 -18.79
C PRO A 1 19.76 19.48 -19.92
N PRO A 2 20.47 18.45 -20.40
CA PRO A 2 19.89 17.52 -21.37
C PRO A 2 18.72 16.79 -20.71
N LEU A 3 17.57 16.79 -21.39
CA LEU A 3 16.41 15.98 -21.01
C LEU A 3 16.83 14.52 -21.07
N LEU A 4 16.69 13.81 -19.95
CA LEU A 4 16.92 12.36 -19.89
C LEU A 4 15.99 11.70 -20.91
N THR A 5 16.54 11.24 -22.03
CA THR A 5 15.87 10.32 -22.93
C THR A 5 15.74 8.99 -22.18
N LEU A 6 14.62 8.80 -21.49
CA LEU A 6 14.16 7.48 -21.09
C LEU A 6 14.00 6.69 -22.38
N GLU A 7 14.97 5.84 -22.68
CA GLU A 7 14.84 4.84 -23.72
C GLU A 7 13.74 3.88 -23.27
N CYS A 8 12.49 4.22 -23.60
CA CYS A 8 11.42 3.24 -23.64
C CYS A 8 11.89 2.14 -24.59
N GLY A 9 12.04 0.92 -24.07
CA GLY A 9 12.09 -0.27 -24.91
C GLY A 9 10.89 -0.31 -25.88
N PRO A 10 10.84 -1.28 -26.81
CA PRO A 10 9.75 -1.38 -27.78
C PRO A 10 8.39 -1.17 -27.09
N GLY A 11 7.73 -0.06 -27.46
CA GLY A 11 6.87 0.74 -26.58
C GLY A 11 5.49 0.18 -26.21
N ASP A 12 5.33 -1.13 -26.14
CA ASP A 12 4.00 -1.76 -25.98
C ASP A 12 3.97 -2.95 -25.00
N GLN A 13 5.04 -3.26 -24.28
CA GLN A 13 4.94 -4.32 -23.28
C GLN A 13 4.23 -3.79 -22.03
N PRO A 14 3.04 -4.32 -21.68
CA PRO A 14 2.34 -3.90 -20.48
C PRO A 14 3.18 -4.27 -19.26
N VAL A 15 3.14 -3.43 -18.22
CA VAL A 15 3.73 -3.81 -16.93
C VAL A 15 2.92 -4.96 -16.36
N GLU A 16 3.59 -5.99 -15.85
CA GLU A 16 2.97 -7.22 -15.35
C GLU A 16 3.07 -7.35 -13.82
N CYS A 17 2.14 -8.09 -13.23
CA CYS A 17 2.20 -8.41 -11.81
C CYS A 17 3.35 -9.39 -11.53
N SER A 18 4.20 -9.11 -10.54
CA SER A 18 5.34 -9.98 -10.19
C SER A 18 4.96 -11.34 -9.58
N VAL A 19 3.67 -11.63 -9.38
CA VAL A 19 3.17 -12.88 -8.78
C VAL A 19 2.45 -13.74 -9.81
N CYS A 20 1.44 -13.20 -10.50
CA CYS A 20 0.68 -13.95 -11.51
C CYS A 20 1.09 -13.67 -12.96
N PHE A 21 1.94 -12.67 -13.20
CA PHE A 21 2.37 -12.19 -14.53
C PHE A 21 1.24 -11.62 -15.41
N ASP A 22 0.05 -11.38 -14.84
CA ASP A 22 -1.03 -10.73 -15.59
C ASP A 22 -0.74 -9.23 -15.79
N PRO A 23 -1.23 -8.63 -16.90
CA PRO A 23 -1.09 -7.20 -17.15
C PRO A 23 -1.71 -6.33 -16.05
N LEU A 24 -0.93 -5.39 -15.51
CA LEU A 24 -1.34 -4.53 -14.39
C LEU A 24 -2.36 -3.46 -14.75
N HIS A 25 -2.49 -3.09 -16.03
CA HIS A 25 -3.44 -2.05 -16.44
C HIS A 25 -4.91 -2.45 -16.22
N VAL A 26 -5.20 -3.73 -15.99
CA VAL A 26 -6.56 -4.24 -15.77
C VAL A 26 -7.02 -4.08 -14.32
N ASN A 27 -6.14 -4.35 -13.35
CA ASN A 27 -6.52 -4.38 -11.93
C ASN A 27 -5.34 -4.01 -11.00
N PRO A 28 -4.74 -2.82 -11.18
CA PRO A 28 -3.56 -2.44 -10.41
C PRO A 28 -3.93 -2.14 -8.96
N ALA A 29 -3.05 -2.53 -8.05
CA ALA A 29 -3.16 -2.29 -6.63
C ALA A 29 -1.83 -1.85 -6.02
N VAL A 30 -1.95 -1.15 -4.91
CA VAL A 30 -0.85 -0.65 -4.10
C VAL A 30 -1.02 -1.07 -2.64
N PHE A 31 0.08 -1.11 -1.91
CA PHE A 31 0.07 -1.36 -0.47
C PHE A 31 0.01 -0.06 0.31
N VAL A 32 -0.89 -0.01 1.28
CA VAL A 32 -1.20 1.20 2.07
C VAL A 32 -0.96 0.93 3.56
N GLY A 33 -0.33 1.88 4.23
CA GLY A 33 -0.08 1.84 5.68
C GLY A 33 -1.25 2.42 6.47
N ASP A 34 -1.19 2.34 7.80
CA ASP A 34 -2.29 2.79 8.68
C ASP A 34 -2.66 4.27 8.50
N ALA A 35 -1.71 5.08 8.02
CA ALA A 35 -1.92 6.49 7.72
C ALA A 35 -2.68 6.75 6.40
N GLY A 36 -3.04 5.71 5.65
CA GLY A 36 -3.75 5.84 4.36
C GLY A 36 -2.86 6.13 3.15
N TYR A 37 -1.54 6.20 3.33
CA TYR A 37 -0.57 6.44 2.26
C TYR A 37 0.10 5.17 1.77
N ARG A 38 0.53 5.19 0.51
CA ARG A 38 1.32 4.12 -0.10
C ARG A 38 2.66 3.93 0.63
N VAL A 39 3.02 2.68 0.90
CA VAL A 39 4.24 2.35 1.66
C VAL A 39 5.47 2.09 0.79
N CYS A 40 5.30 1.77 -0.49
CA CYS A 40 6.41 1.49 -1.41
C CYS A 40 5.99 1.65 -2.87
N GLY A 41 6.95 1.79 -3.80
CA GLY A 41 6.72 2.00 -5.23
C GLY A 41 6.30 0.77 -6.05
N HIS A 42 6.03 -0.37 -5.41
CA HIS A 42 5.67 -1.60 -6.11
C HIS A 42 4.17 -1.68 -6.43
N PHE A 43 3.84 -2.20 -7.61
CA PHE A 43 2.47 -2.45 -8.05
C PHE A 43 2.23 -3.96 -8.18
N MET A 44 1.01 -4.39 -7.86
CA MET A 44 0.56 -5.78 -8.00
C MET A 44 -0.88 -5.79 -8.50
N CYS A 45 -1.39 -6.93 -8.97
CA CYS A 45 -2.82 -7.03 -9.18
C CYS A 45 -3.54 -7.12 -7.82
N LEU A 46 -4.77 -6.61 -7.73
CA LEU A 46 -5.52 -6.61 -6.46
C LEU A 46 -5.62 -8.00 -5.83
N ASN A 47 -5.94 -9.02 -6.63
CA ASN A 47 -6.10 -10.39 -6.14
C ASN A 47 -4.83 -10.92 -5.46
N CYS A 48 -3.65 -10.69 -6.07
CA CYS A 48 -2.38 -11.09 -5.47
C CYS A 48 -2.03 -10.25 -4.24
N ALA A 49 -2.38 -8.96 -4.23
CA ALA A 49 -2.14 -8.10 -3.07
C ALA A 49 -3.03 -8.49 -1.86
N GLU A 50 -4.29 -8.82 -2.10
CA GLU A 50 -5.22 -9.34 -1.09
C GLU A 50 -4.78 -10.70 -0.56
N HIS A 51 -4.32 -11.60 -1.44
CA HIS A 51 -3.79 -12.90 -1.03
C HIS A 51 -2.62 -12.77 -0.03
N VAL A 52 -1.69 -11.84 -0.27
CA VAL A 52 -0.58 -11.57 0.66
C VAL A 52 -1.09 -11.09 2.03
N LEU A 53 -2.15 -10.27 2.04
CA LEU A 53 -2.78 -9.77 3.26
C LEU A 53 -3.49 -10.89 4.04
N ASP A 54 -4.20 -11.76 3.32
CA ASP A 54 -4.93 -12.90 3.89
C ASP A 54 -3.97 -13.91 4.52
N GLU A 55 -2.89 -14.28 3.83
CA GLU A 55 -1.88 -15.19 4.37
C GLU A 55 -1.24 -14.66 5.66
N ALA A 56 -0.95 -13.36 5.72
CA ALA A 56 -0.44 -12.73 6.93
C ALA A 56 -1.45 -12.76 8.08
N SER A 57 -2.73 -12.53 7.76
CA SER A 57 -3.84 -12.57 8.71
C SER A 57 -4.07 -13.98 9.26
N ASP A 58 -4.01 -15.00 8.42
CA ASP A 58 -4.15 -16.40 8.81
C ASP A 58 -2.98 -16.86 9.67
N ARG A 59 -1.75 -16.49 9.32
CA ARG A 59 -0.57 -16.73 10.15
C ARG A 59 -0.72 -16.11 11.54
N MET A 60 -1.23 -14.88 11.62
CA MET A 60 -1.51 -14.21 12.89
C MET A 60 -2.62 -14.92 13.69
N ARG A 61 -3.69 -15.36 13.03
CA ARG A 61 -4.80 -16.11 13.64
C ARG A 61 -4.32 -17.45 14.21
N ALA A 62 -3.54 -18.20 13.45
CA ALA A 62 -2.95 -19.47 13.87
C ALA A 62 -2.02 -19.28 15.08
N TRP A 63 -1.21 -18.22 15.10
CA TRP A 63 -0.37 -17.89 16.26
C TRP A 63 -1.20 -17.62 17.52
N ARG A 64 -2.24 -16.77 17.40
CA ARG A 64 -3.15 -16.46 18.53
C ARG A 64 -3.86 -17.70 19.08
N ALA A 65 -4.20 -18.65 18.22
CA ALA A 65 -4.86 -19.89 18.61
C ALA A 65 -3.96 -20.82 19.45
N ARG A 66 -2.65 -20.87 19.17
CA ARG A 66 -1.71 -21.73 19.89
C ARG A 66 -1.39 -21.26 21.30
N ARG A 67 -1.32 -19.94 21.50
CA ARG A 67 -0.91 -19.30 22.77
C ARG A 67 0.40 -19.86 23.37
N ASP A 68 1.30 -20.42 22.55
CA ASP A 68 2.60 -20.92 23.03
C ASP A 68 3.57 -19.74 23.19
N PRO A 69 4.01 -19.42 24.42
CA PRO A 69 4.90 -18.29 24.66
C PRO A 69 6.29 -18.46 24.04
N ARG A 70 6.67 -19.67 23.60
CA ARG A 70 7.95 -19.93 22.93
C ARG A 70 7.91 -19.61 21.44
N ILE A 71 6.72 -19.41 20.85
CA ILE A 71 6.57 -19.10 19.43
C ILE A 71 6.53 -17.58 19.27
N HIS A 72 7.51 -17.05 18.53
CA HIS A 72 7.57 -15.62 18.20
C HIS A 72 6.32 -15.17 17.44
N LYS A 73 5.80 -14.01 17.82
CA LYS A 73 4.67 -13.38 17.12
C LYS A 73 5.08 -13.14 15.67
N PRO A 74 4.29 -13.59 14.68
CA PRO A 74 4.59 -13.32 13.29
C PRO A 74 4.54 -11.81 13.02
N GLN A 75 5.40 -11.36 12.12
CA GLN A 75 5.30 -10.01 11.57
C GLN A 75 3.98 -9.87 10.79
N GLY A 76 3.46 -8.64 10.74
CA GLY A 76 2.29 -8.28 9.93
C GLY A 76 2.54 -8.49 8.43
N PRO A 77 1.59 -8.07 7.58
CA PRO A 77 1.77 -8.16 6.13
C PRO A 77 2.92 -7.25 5.68
N VAL A 78 3.74 -7.76 4.76
CA VAL A 78 4.91 -7.06 4.20
C VAL A 78 4.90 -7.20 2.68
N CYS A 79 5.31 -6.16 1.97
CA CYS A 79 5.42 -6.20 0.51
C CYS A 79 6.37 -7.33 0.08
N PRO A 80 5.99 -8.22 -0.86
CA PRO A 80 6.83 -9.36 -1.25
C PRO A 80 8.13 -8.93 -1.95
N LEU A 81 8.20 -7.72 -2.50
CA LEU A 81 9.36 -7.22 -3.25
C LEU A 81 10.37 -6.46 -2.38
N CYS A 82 9.91 -5.60 -1.48
CA CYS A 82 10.80 -4.76 -0.66
C CYS A 82 10.64 -4.94 0.85
N ARG A 83 9.73 -5.82 1.29
CA ARG A 83 9.42 -6.07 2.71
C ARG A 83 8.92 -4.87 3.50
N ALA A 84 8.54 -3.78 2.83
CA ALA A 84 7.88 -2.65 3.49
C ALA A 84 6.59 -3.14 4.19
N PRO A 85 6.42 -2.88 5.49
CA PRO A 85 5.21 -3.26 6.21
C PRO A 85 4.03 -2.44 5.68
N PHE A 86 2.86 -3.08 5.58
CA PHE A 86 1.62 -2.42 5.17
C PHE A 86 0.47 -2.85 6.07
N SER A 87 -0.70 -2.25 5.87
CA SER A 87 -1.93 -2.53 6.64
C SER A 87 -3.07 -3.01 5.74
N SER A 88 -3.12 -2.54 4.49
CA SER A 88 -4.15 -2.90 3.51
C SER A 88 -3.60 -2.90 2.08
N ALA A 89 -4.32 -3.55 1.19
CA ALA A 89 -4.15 -3.47 -0.26
C ALA A 89 -5.32 -2.68 -0.85
N VAL A 90 -5.03 -1.73 -1.74
CA VAL A 90 -6.05 -0.85 -2.32
C VAL A 90 -5.90 -0.85 -3.83
N ARG A 91 -7.03 -0.97 -4.54
CA ARG A 91 -7.06 -0.83 -6.00
C ARG A 91 -6.77 0.62 -6.39
N LEU A 92 -5.85 0.80 -7.32
CA LEU A 92 -5.60 2.11 -7.90
C LEU A 92 -6.78 2.49 -8.80
N THR A 93 -7.32 3.68 -8.61
CA THR A 93 -8.47 4.18 -9.41
C THR A 93 -8.05 4.57 -10.81
N ASP A 94 -8.98 4.54 -11.76
CA ASP A 94 -8.72 5.10 -13.08
C ASP A 94 -8.56 6.63 -12.95
N PRO A 95 -7.44 7.22 -13.40
CA PRO A 95 -7.22 8.67 -13.29
C PRO A 95 -8.23 9.50 -14.09
N THR A 96 -8.92 8.91 -15.07
CA THR A 96 -10.00 9.57 -15.83
C THR A 96 -11.30 9.66 -15.05
N VAL A 97 -11.49 8.78 -14.04
CA VAL A 97 -12.70 8.73 -13.20
C VAL A 97 -12.47 9.46 -11.88
N ASP A 98 -11.34 9.20 -11.22
CA ASP A 98 -10.96 9.86 -9.96
C ASP A 98 -9.46 10.18 -9.95
N PRO A 99 -9.06 11.32 -10.54
CA PRO A 99 -7.66 11.73 -10.59
C PRO A 99 -7.11 12.03 -9.20
N ARG A 100 -7.93 12.52 -8.27
CA ARG A 100 -7.46 12.88 -6.92
C ARG A 100 -7.03 11.65 -6.15
N SER A 101 -7.87 10.61 -6.12
CA SER A 101 -7.53 9.34 -5.48
C SER A 101 -6.35 8.66 -6.19
N PHE A 102 -6.29 8.73 -7.52
CA PHE A 102 -5.15 8.20 -8.27
C PHE A 102 -3.84 8.86 -7.83
N PHE A 103 -3.74 10.19 -7.87
CA PHE A 103 -2.48 10.88 -7.51
C PHE A 103 -2.15 10.70 -6.03
N HIS A 104 -3.15 10.67 -5.15
CA HIS A 104 -2.94 10.40 -3.73
C HIS A 104 -2.31 9.02 -3.47
N LEU A 105 -2.76 8.00 -4.19
CA LEU A 105 -2.24 6.63 -4.05
C LEU A 105 -1.00 6.34 -4.90
N ALA A 106 -0.83 7.03 -6.04
CA ALA A 106 0.30 6.81 -6.93
C ALA A 106 1.62 7.36 -6.35
N CYS A 107 1.55 8.47 -5.61
CA CYS A 107 2.71 9.09 -4.97
C CYS A 107 3.17 8.31 -3.74
N VAL A 108 4.47 8.01 -3.66
CA VAL A 108 5.10 7.53 -2.43
C VAL A 108 5.60 8.77 -1.66
N PRO A 109 5.26 8.95 -0.37
CA PRO A 109 5.78 10.07 0.40
C PRO A 109 7.32 10.00 0.43
N GLU A 110 8.00 11.04 -0.05
CA GLU A 110 9.46 11.08 -0.21
C GLU A 110 10.21 10.94 1.14
N ASP A 111 9.55 11.27 2.25
CA ASP A 111 10.16 11.30 3.58
C ASP A 111 10.19 9.95 4.32
N ARG A 112 9.74 8.85 3.70
CA ARG A 112 9.56 7.55 4.40
C ARG A 112 10.18 6.33 3.76
N THR A 113 10.86 6.47 2.63
CA THR A 113 11.73 5.42 2.08
C THR A 113 13.08 5.32 2.80
N GLY A 114 13.27 6.08 3.88
CA GLY A 114 14.38 5.96 4.81
C GLY A 114 14.44 4.55 5.42
N GLY A 115 15.20 3.67 4.78
CA GLY A 115 15.92 2.63 5.47
C GLY A 115 16.83 3.30 6.50
N GLY A 116 16.29 3.57 7.68
CA GLY A 116 16.99 4.14 8.81
C GLY A 116 16.51 3.40 10.03
N GLY A 117 17.42 2.71 10.71
CA GLY A 117 17.21 2.33 12.10
C GLY A 117 17.13 3.61 12.93
N GLY A 118 15.98 4.27 12.89
CA GLY A 118 15.68 5.49 13.61
C GLY A 118 15.04 5.17 14.95
N ASP A 119 15.61 5.78 15.99
CA ASP A 119 15.23 5.73 17.40
C ASP A 119 13.71 5.66 17.65
N PRO A 120 13.22 4.79 18.57
CA PRO A 120 11.80 4.70 18.92
C PRO A 120 11.24 5.94 19.65
N ASP A 121 12.04 6.97 19.95
CA ASP A 121 11.65 8.13 20.76
C ASP A 121 11.48 9.46 19.99
N ALA A 122 11.43 9.45 18.65
CA ALA A 122 11.14 10.67 17.90
C ALA A 122 9.67 11.10 18.05
N GLU A 123 9.44 12.09 18.93
CA GLU A 123 8.15 12.65 19.31
C GLU A 123 7.22 12.97 18.13
N ARG A 124 5.98 12.51 18.30
CA ARG A 124 4.86 12.60 17.38
C ARG A 124 4.31 14.02 17.37
N SER A 125 4.54 14.80 16.31
CA SER A 125 3.93 16.13 16.17
C SER A 125 2.39 16.04 16.02
N PRO A 126 1.59 16.80 16.80
CA PRO A 126 0.13 16.67 16.88
C PRO A 126 -0.64 17.22 15.66
N GLU A 127 0.03 17.86 14.70
CA GLU A 127 -0.67 18.56 13.61
C GLU A 127 -1.21 17.65 12.49
N THR A 128 -0.82 16.37 12.46
CA THR A 128 -1.25 15.41 11.42
C THR A 128 -2.62 14.75 11.67
N LEU A 129 -3.21 14.95 12.86
CA LEU A 129 -4.50 14.34 13.25
C LEU A 129 -5.73 15.10 12.76
N ALA A 130 -5.60 16.36 12.33
CA ALA A 130 -6.76 17.22 12.05
C ALA A 130 -7.37 17.08 10.64
N LEU A 131 -6.70 16.37 9.71
CA LEU A 131 -7.16 16.25 8.32
C LEU A 131 -7.95 14.96 8.05
N THR A 132 -7.71 13.89 8.80
CA THR A 132 -8.35 12.58 8.61
C THR A 132 -9.80 12.53 9.11
N GLU A 133 -10.17 13.32 10.10
CA GLU A 133 -11.54 13.31 10.65
C GLU A 133 -12.58 13.97 9.73
N ARG A 134 -12.18 14.86 8.82
CA ARG A 134 -13.15 15.55 7.94
C ARG A 134 -13.65 14.69 6.77
N HIS A 135 -12.92 13.65 6.38
CA HIS A 135 -13.29 12.80 5.24
C HIS A 135 -14.17 11.60 5.65
N ALA A 136 -14.16 11.18 6.93
CA ALA A 136 -15.01 10.10 7.41
C ALA A 136 -16.50 10.50 7.57
N MET A 137 -16.80 11.78 7.79
CA MET A 137 -18.19 12.25 7.94
C MET A 137 -18.87 12.69 6.63
N GLY A 138 -18.12 12.87 5.54
CA GLY A 138 -18.69 13.24 4.23
C GLY A 138 -19.33 12.07 3.48
N ALA A 139 -18.88 10.84 3.73
CA ALA A 139 -19.32 9.65 2.99
C ALA A 139 -20.60 9.00 3.53
N LEU A 140 -21.09 9.40 4.71
CA LEU A 140 -22.27 8.80 5.35
C LEU A 140 -23.61 9.52 5.09
N THR A 141 -23.61 10.60 4.31
CA THR A 141 -24.85 11.39 4.05
C THR A 141 -25.44 11.19 2.64
N ALA A 142 -24.93 10.24 1.85
CA ALA A 142 -25.38 10.01 0.47
C ALA A 142 -26.12 8.67 0.23
N LEU A 143 -26.48 7.94 1.30
CA LEU A 143 -27.21 6.67 1.20
C LEU A 143 -28.32 6.58 2.25
N LEU A 144 -29.32 7.45 2.16
CA LEU A 144 -30.66 7.18 2.69
C LEU A 144 -31.69 7.61 1.65
N PRO A 145 -32.69 6.76 1.32
CA PRO A 145 -33.77 7.08 0.40
C PRO A 145 -34.73 8.15 0.93
#